data_AF-A0AAD9EZX9-F1
#
_entry.id   AF-A0AAD9EZX9-F1
#
_cell.length_a   1.000
_cell.length_b   1.000
_cell.length_c   1.000
_cell.angle_alpha   90.00
_cell.angle_beta   90.00
_cell.angle_gamma   90.00
#
_symmetry.space_group_name_H-M   'P 1'
#
loop_
_entity.id
_entity.type
_entity.pdbx_description
1 polymer ?
#
loop_
_entity_poly.entity_id
_entity_poly.type
_entity_poly.pdbx_seq_one_letter_code
_entity_poly.pdbx_strand_id
1 'polypeptide(L)' 'MLLFLFLLGLALGAVSPSDDPQGKLQRGSCPMFLVSFNNRCYKYIAADMDWADAEFHCVSEGANLVSIHSQGEENFVNH' A
#
# COMPACT_ATOMS: atom_id res chain seq x y z
N MET A 1 22.23 -46.99 -6.83
CA MET A 1 22.02 -45.83 -7.72
C MET A 1 20.61 -45.23 -7.60
N LEU A 2 19.88 -45.50 -6.51
CA LEU A 2 18.58 -44.89 -6.17
C LEU A 2 18.64 -44.04 -4.89
N LEU A 3 19.82 -43.94 -4.25
CA LEU A 3 20.06 -43.11 -3.06
C LEU A 3 20.37 -41.64 -3.40
N PHE A 4 20.69 -41.33 -4.66
CA PHE A 4 20.95 -39.95 -5.10
C PHE A 4 19.68 -39.20 -5.55
N LEU A 5 18.57 -39.91 -5.81
CA LEU A 5 17.30 -39.29 -6.23
C LEU A 5 16.49 -38.74 -5.05
N PHE A 6 16.77 -39.19 -3.82
CA PHE A 6 16.17 -38.60 -2.61
C PHE A 6 16.79 -37.24 -2.22
N LEU A 7 17.94 -36.86 -2.78
CA LEU A 7 18.63 -35.61 -2.46
C LEU A 7 18.16 -34.40 -3.30
N LEU A 8 17.46 -34.63 -4.42
CA LEU A 8 16.95 -33.55 -5.29
C LEU A 8 15.49 -33.14 -4.99
N GLY A 9 14.76 -33.93 -4.19
CA GLY A 9 13.35 -33.67 -3.87
C GLY A 9 13.10 -32.68 -2.72
N LEU A 10 14.15 -32.24 -2.01
CA LEU A 10 14.03 -31.33 -0.85
C LEU A 10 14.27 -29.84 -1.20
N ALA A 11 14.45 -29.49 -2.48
CA ALA A 11 14.71 -28.11 -2.90
C ALA A 11 13.48 -27.33 -3.41
N LEU A 12 12.28 -27.94 -3.43
CA LEU A 12 11.01 -27.28 -3.80
C LEU A 12 10.01 -27.27 -2.63
N GLY A 13 10.52 -27.25 -1.40
CA GLY A 13 9.72 -27.05 -0.19
C GLY A 13 9.66 -25.55 0.17
N ALA A 14 8.47 -24.97 0.01
CA ALA A 14 8.04 -23.63 0.42
C ALA A 14 8.77 -22.44 -0.23
N VAL A 15 8.16 -21.87 -1.28
CA VAL A 15 8.13 -20.40 -1.37
C VAL A 15 7.40 -19.94 -0.12
N SER A 16 8.16 -19.54 0.90
CA SER A 16 7.60 -18.77 2.00
C SER A 16 7.06 -17.47 1.40
N PRO A 17 5.83 -17.03 1.75
CA PRO A 17 5.52 -15.63 1.56
C PRO A 17 6.63 -14.86 2.25
N SER A 18 7.17 -13.86 1.56
CA SER A 18 8.18 -12.95 2.06
C SER A 18 7.61 -12.15 3.24
N ASP A 19 7.54 -12.79 4.40
CA ASP A 19 7.50 -12.18 5.72
C ASP A 19 8.93 -11.79 6.07
N ASP A 20 9.35 -10.60 5.64
CA ASP A 20 10.60 -9.98 6.09
C ASP A 20 10.50 -9.64 7.59
N PRO A 21 11.34 -10.23 8.46
CA PRO A 21 11.31 -10.00 9.89
C PRO A 21 12.41 -9.04 10.35
N GLN A 22 12.63 -7.90 9.68
CA GLN A 22 13.28 -6.72 10.28
C GLN A 22 12.64 -5.39 9.83
N GLY A 23 11.62 -4.93 10.54
CA GLY A 23 11.87 -3.85 11.50
C GLY A 23 10.58 -3.31 12.09
N LYS A 24 10.31 -3.62 13.36
CA LYS A 24 9.13 -3.12 14.07
C LYS A 24 9.12 -1.58 14.13
N LEU A 25 8.13 -1.00 13.46
CA LEU A 25 7.39 0.15 13.96
C LEU A 25 5.92 -0.28 14.00
N GLN A 26 5.38 -0.58 15.19
CA GLN A 26 3.92 -0.56 15.32
C GLN A 26 3.48 0.91 15.21
N ARG A 27 3.06 1.28 13.98
CA ARG A 27 2.77 2.65 13.49
C ARG A 27 1.70 2.55 12.40
N GLY A 28 0.70 1.71 12.68
CA GLY A 28 -0.26 1.18 11.70
C GLY A 28 -1.33 2.18 11.33
N SER A 29 -1.32 2.58 10.05
CA SER A 29 -2.51 2.69 9.21
C SER A 29 -2.11 3.10 7.79
N CYS A 30 -1.05 3.91 7.64
CA CYS A 30 -0.63 4.46 6.36
C CYS A 30 0.89 4.46 6.17
N PRO A 31 1.38 4.41 4.91
CA PRO A 31 2.78 4.66 4.60
C PRO A 31 3.26 6.01 5.14
N MET A 32 4.59 6.17 5.24
CA MET A 32 5.19 7.42 5.65
C MET A 32 4.68 8.59 4.79
N PHE A 33 4.42 9.74 5.44
CA PHE A 33 3.93 10.97 4.80
C PHE A 33 2.48 10.93 4.30
N LEU A 34 1.70 9.89 4.65
CA LEU A 34 0.25 9.87 4.43
C LEU A 34 -0.50 9.99 5.77
N VAL A 35 -1.68 10.59 5.71
CA VAL A 35 -2.57 10.79 6.86
C VAL A 35 -3.66 9.72 6.85
N SER A 36 -3.89 9.10 8.00
CA SER A 36 -4.91 8.07 8.18
C SER A 36 -6.24 8.66 8.61
N PHE A 37 -7.33 8.27 7.94
CA PHE A 37 -8.70 8.52 8.37
C PHE A 37 -9.58 7.33 7.99
N ASN A 38 -10.40 6.83 8.93
CA ASN A 38 -11.32 5.71 8.69
C ASN A 38 -10.72 4.53 7.90
N ASN A 39 -9.54 4.07 8.31
CA ASN A 39 -8.86 2.93 7.70
C ASN A 39 -8.43 3.14 6.23
N ARG A 40 -8.37 4.39 5.77
CA ARG A 40 -7.87 4.83 4.47
C ARG A 40 -6.74 5.85 4.65
N CYS A 41 -5.95 6.02 3.59
CA CYS A 41 -4.77 6.88 3.58
C CYS A 41 -4.91 8.00 2.56
N TYR A 42 -4.59 9.21 3.00
CA TYR A 42 -4.79 10.44 2.23
C TYR A 42 -3.47 11.20 2.13
N LYS A 43 -3.26 11.85 0.98
CA LYS A 43 -2.12 12.72 0.70
C LYS A 43 -2.66 13.97 0.02
N TYR A 44 -2.29 15.14 0.55
CA TYR A 44 -2.59 16.41 -0.09
C TYR A 44 -1.49 16.75 -1.10
N ILE A 45 -1.87 17.08 -2.33
CA ILE A 45 -0.98 17.54 -3.38
C ILE A 45 -1.28 19.02 -3.62
N ALA A 46 -0.32 19.90 -3.32
CA ALA A 46 -0.51 21.35 -3.37
C ALA A 46 -0.38 21.97 -4.78
N ALA A 47 -0.31 21.14 -5.82
CA ALA A 47 -0.16 21.59 -7.19
C ALA A 47 -1.54 21.73 -7.85
N ASP A 48 -1.78 22.89 -8.48
CA ASP A 48 -2.99 23.11 -9.26
C ASP A 48 -2.96 22.23 -10.51
N MET A 49 -3.98 21.39 -10.67
CA MET A 49 -4.16 20.47 -11.79
C MET A 49 -5.62 20.49 -12.23
N ASP A 50 -5.88 20.22 -13.50
CA ASP A 50 -7.23 19.86 -13.90
C ASP A 50 -7.59 18.47 -13.35
N TRP A 51 -8.87 18.12 -13.41
CA TRP A 51 -9.36 16.87 -12.81
C TRP A 51 -8.69 15.63 -13.42
N ALA A 52 -8.46 15.61 -14.73
CA ALA A 52 -7.91 14.45 -15.42
C ALA A 52 -6.43 14.27 -15.09
N ASP A 53 -5.67 15.37 -15.05
CA ASP A 53 -4.27 15.37 -14.66
C ASP A 53 -4.09 14.97 -13.19
N ALA A 54 -4.98 15.42 -12.30
CA ALA A 54 -4.95 15.05 -10.88
C ALA A 54 -5.18 13.54 -10.67
N GLU A 55 -6.18 12.97 -11.35
CA GLU A 55 -6.43 11.52 -11.30
C GLU A 55 -5.25 10.74 -11.87
N PHE A 56 -4.74 11.15 -13.04
CA PHE A 56 -3.57 10.51 -13.64
C PHE A 56 -2.35 10.55 -12.71
N HIS A 57 -2.11 11.67 -12.05
CA HIS A 57 -1.05 11.82 -11.06
C HIS A 57 -1.23 10.85 -9.89
N CYS A 58 -2.40 10.79 -9.26
CA CYS A 58 -2.67 9.88 -8.15
C CYS A 58 -2.53 8.41 -8.55
N VAL A 59 -3.02 8.02 -9.74
CA VAL A 59 -2.85 6.67 -10.29
C VAL A 59 -1.38 6.32 -10.50
N SER A 60 -0.56 7.28 -10.97
CA SER A 60 0.88 7.07 -11.14
C SER A 60 1.63 6.80 -9.83
N GLU A 61 1.09 7.26 -8.69
CA GLU A 61 1.62 6.99 -7.35
C GLU A 61 0.99 5.75 -6.68
N GLY A 62 0.15 4.99 -7.39
CA GLY A 62 -0.54 3.81 -6.85
C GLY A 62 -1.73 4.14 -5.95
N ALA A 63 -2.30 5.33 -6.09
CA ALA A 63 -3.50 5.80 -5.40
C ALA A 63 -4.61 6.17 -6.41
N ASN A 64 -5.67 6.83 -5.95
CA ASN A 64 -6.68 7.46 -6.81
C ASN A 64 -7.00 8.84 -6.25
N LEU A 65 -7.54 9.74 -7.07
CA LEU A 65 -8.09 11.00 -6.58
C LEU A 65 -9.16 10.70 -5.51
N VAL A 66 -9.22 11.55 -4.48
CA VAL A 66 -10.08 11.31 -3.33
C VAL A 66 -11.56 11.20 -3.75
N SER A 67 -12.21 10.12 -3.34
CA SER A 67 -13.64 9.89 -3.52
C SER A 67 -14.33 9.99 -2.16
N ILE A 68 -15.23 10.96 -2.01
CA ILE A 68 -15.85 11.27 -0.72
C ILE A 68 -17.17 10.49 -0.58
N HIS A 69 -17.27 9.68 0.47
CA HIS A 69 -18.40 8.77 0.71
C HIS A 69 -19.16 9.05 2.01
N SER A 70 -18.74 10.04 2.79
CA SER A 70 -19.43 10.41 4.04
C SER A 70 -19.18 11.86 4.42
N GLN A 71 -20.08 12.44 5.23
CA GLN A 71 -19.87 13.77 5.78
C GLN A 71 -18.62 13.84 6.68
N GLY A 72 -18.28 12.75 7.36
CA GLY A 72 -17.06 12.69 8.17
C GLY A 72 -15.79 12.81 7.31
N GLU A 73 -15.80 12.19 6.13
CA GLU A 73 -14.69 12.28 5.17
C GLU A 73 -14.63 13.66 4.51
N GLU A 74 -15.76 14.24 4.11
CA GLU A 74 -15.83 15.63 3.63
C GLU A 74 -15.23 16.61 4.65
N ASN A 75 -15.61 16.48 5.91
CA ASN A 75 -15.08 17.31 6.98
C ASN A 75 -13.58 17.10 7.17
N PHE A 76 -13.09 15.86 7.09
CA PHE A 76 -11.67 15.56 7.22
C PHE A 76 -10.83 16.11 6.06
N VAL A 77 -11.32 16.04 4.82
CA VAL A 77 -10.58 16.50 3.62
C VAL A 77 -10.50 18.03 3.55
N ASN A 78 -11.52 18.73 4.06
CA ASN A 78 -11.61 20.19 3.98
C ASN A 78 -10.99 20.97 5.16
N HIS A 79 -10.36 20.31 6.14
CA HIS A 79 -9.74 20.94 7.32
C HIS A 79 -8.25 20.64 7.42
#